data_AF-A0A314XIN7-F1
#
_entry.id   AF-A0A314XIN7-F1
#
_cell.length_a   1.000
_cell.length_b   1.000
_cell.length_c   1.000
_cell.angle_alpha   90.00
_cell.angle_beta   90.00
_cell.angle_gamma   90.00
#
_symmetry.space_group_name_H-M   'P 1'
#
loop_
_entity.id
_entity.type
_entity.pdbx_description
1 polymer ?
#
loop_
_entity_poly.entity_id
_entity_poly.type
_entity_poly.pdbx_seq_one_letter_code
_entity_poly.pdbx_strand_id
1 'polypeptide(L)'
;MSQPAAEANSDTSKSETPPDVLVQYVVLRRDLIDTWPTGSVVTQGCHASVSAIWSHKDDPHTLQYCSPENIDSMHKVTLEVKGEPQILNLSEKLTAGGIAHKLWIEQPENYPTCLATKPYPKSAVSAYFKKLKLCK
;
A
#
# COMPACT_ATOMS: atom_id res chain seq x y z
N MET A 1 63.69 22.41 10.38
CA MET A 1 62.21 22.34 10.40
C MET A 1 61.72 22.42 8.97
N SER A 2 60.90 21.47 8.52
CA SER A 2 59.84 21.59 7.50
C SER A 2 59.43 20.18 7.05
N GLN A 3 58.36 19.65 7.65
CA GLN A 3 57.59 18.53 7.10
C GLN A 3 56.48 19.10 6.21
N PRO A 4 56.11 18.47 5.09
CA PRO A 4 54.91 18.84 4.35
C PRO A 4 53.65 18.21 4.97
N ALA A 5 52.57 18.97 4.89
CA ALA A 5 51.27 18.71 5.49
C ALA A 5 50.52 17.54 4.83
N ALA A 6 49.78 16.79 5.65
CA ALA A 6 48.86 15.76 5.22
C ALA A 6 47.60 16.38 4.59
N GLU A 7 47.27 15.96 3.37
CA GLU A 7 46.00 16.26 2.72
C GLU A 7 44.87 15.44 3.37
N ALA A 8 43.90 16.15 3.95
CA ALA A 8 42.70 15.55 4.50
C ALA A 8 41.74 15.18 3.35
N ASN A 9 41.65 13.89 3.05
CA ASN A 9 40.65 13.36 2.12
C ASN A 9 39.28 13.37 2.81
N SER A 10 38.39 14.27 2.39
CA SER A 10 37.01 14.36 2.90
C SER A 10 36.16 13.24 2.30
N ASP A 11 36.21 12.07 2.94
CA ASP A 11 35.33 10.94 2.64
C ASP A 11 33.89 11.30 3.05
N THR A 12 33.14 11.86 2.10
CA THR A 12 31.72 12.16 2.28
C THR A 12 30.94 10.90 1.92
N SER A 13 30.87 9.97 2.87
CA SER A 13 29.97 8.82 2.80
C SER A 13 28.53 9.31 2.86
N LYS A 14 27.91 9.52 1.69
CA LYS A 14 26.46 9.64 1.58
C LYS A 14 25.86 8.32 2.04
N SER A 15 25.27 8.30 3.23
CA SER A 15 24.34 7.26 3.64
C SER A 15 23.07 7.43 2.79
N GLU A 16 23.04 6.87 1.58
CA GLU A 16 21.84 6.83 0.77
C GLU A 16 20.83 5.89 1.45
N THR A 17 19.89 6.48 2.16
CA THR A 17 18.66 5.78 2.53
C THR A 17 17.97 5.43 1.22
N PRO A 18 17.62 4.16 0.96
CA PRO A 18 16.94 3.81 -0.27
C PRO A 18 15.65 4.64 -0.40
N PRO A 19 15.31 5.09 -1.62
CA PRO A 19 14.15 5.95 -1.84
C PRO A 19 12.88 5.30 -1.29
N ASP A 20 12.04 6.10 -0.62
CA ASP A 20 10.80 5.60 -0.03
C ASP A 20 9.83 5.17 -1.15
N VAL A 21 9.59 3.86 -1.23
CA VAL A 21 8.83 3.23 -2.30
C VAL A 21 7.35 3.55 -2.15
N LEU A 22 6.71 3.98 -3.24
CA LEU A 22 5.25 4.08 -3.29
C LEU A 22 4.62 2.70 -3.34
N VAL A 23 3.66 2.46 -2.44
CA VAL A 23 2.98 1.18 -2.29
C VAL A 23 1.47 1.37 -2.26
N GLN A 24 0.75 0.46 -2.90
CA GLN A 24 -0.67 0.26 -2.64
C GLN A 24 -0.85 -1.01 -1.80
N TYR A 25 -1.50 -0.89 -0.66
CA TYR A 25 -1.92 -2.04 0.14
C TYR A 25 -3.29 -2.51 -0.32
N VAL A 26 -3.43 -3.81 -0.54
CA VAL A 26 -4.70 -4.48 -0.84
C VAL A 26 -4.93 -5.51 0.26
N VAL A 27 -6.09 -5.46 0.92
CA VAL A 27 -6.42 -6.34 2.04
C VAL A 27 -7.64 -7.16 1.69
N LEU A 28 -7.46 -8.48 1.73
CA LEU A 28 -8.48 -9.47 1.43
C LEU A 28 -8.99 -10.14 2.70
N ARG A 29 -10.20 -10.67 2.62
CA ARG A 29 -10.86 -11.42 3.68
C ARG A 29 -10.56 -12.91 3.54
N ARG A 30 -9.94 -13.52 4.55
CA ARG A 30 -9.58 -14.95 4.54
C ARG A 30 -10.78 -15.87 4.49
N ASP A 31 -11.83 -15.54 5.25
CA ASP A 31 -13.10 -16.26 5.22
C ASP A 31 -13.75 -16.28 3.82
N LEU A 32 -13.59 -15.23 3.02
CA LEU A 32 -14.00 -15.23 1.61
C LEU A 32 -13.05 -16.05 0.75
N ILE A 33 -11.74 -15.91 0.92
CA ILE A 33 -10.74 -16.74 0.19
C ILE A 33 -11.03 -18.23 0.35
N ASP A 34 -11.37 -18.67 1.56
CA ASP A 34 -11.61 -20.08 1.86
C ASP A 34 -12.95 -20.61 1.28
N THR A 35 -13.88 -19.72 0.89
CA THR A 35 -15.24 -20.10 0.46
C THR A 35 -15.57 -19.69 -0.97
N TRP A 36 -14.82 -18.77 -1.57
CA TRP A 36 -15.10 -18.20 -2.89
C TRP A 36 -14.18 -18.77 -3.96
N PRO A 37 -14.63 -18.82 -5.23
CA PRO A 37 -13.73 -19.03 -6.35
C PRO A 37 -12.63 -17.98 -6.36
N THR A 38 -11.39 -18.40 -6.64
CA THR A 38 -10.22 -17.49 -6.67
C THR A 38 -10.44 -16.28 -7.58
N GLY A 39 -11.06 -16.49 -8.75
CA GLY A 39 -11.36 -15.41 -9.68
C GLY A 39 -12.29 -14.33 -9.09
N SER A 40 -13.26 -14.72 -8.26
CA SER A 40 -14.13 -13.77 -7.56
C SER A 40 -13.32 -12.89 -6.63
N VAL A 41 -12.45 -13.49 -5.79
CA VAL A 41 -11.60 -12.74 -4.85
C VAL A 41 -10.64 -11.79 -5.58
N VAL A 42 -10.02 -12.25 -6.67
CA VAL A 42 -9.14 -11.42 -7.51
C VAL A 42 -9.89 -10.20 -8.03
N THR A 43 -11.12 -10.41 -8.49
CA THR A 43 -11.99 -9.33 -9.01
C THR A 43 -12.28 -8.27 -7.94
N GLN A 44 -12.56 -8.70 -6.70
CA GLN A 44 -12.74 -7.78 -5.56
C GLN A 44 -11.49 -6.92 -5.29
N GLY A 45 -10.31 -7.54 -5.34
CA GLY A 45 -9.03 -6.83 -5.22
C GLY A 45 -8.82 -5.80 -6.34
N CYS A 46 -9.17 -6.15 -7.57
CA CYS A 46 -9.09 -5.26 -8.73
C CYS A 46 -10.06 -4.06 -8.58
N HIS A 47 -11.31 -4.31 -8.21
CA HIS A 47 -12.30 -3.26 -8.00
C HIS A 47 -11.88 -2.28 -6.91
N ALA A 48 -11.45 -2.78 -5.75
CA ALA A 48 -10.98 -1.94 -4.66
C ALA A 48 -9.77 -1.09 -5.10
N SER A 49 -8.79 -1.70 -5.77
CA SER A 49 -7.56 -1.03 -6.21
C SER A 49 -7.82 0.07 -7.22
N VAL A 50 -8.59 -0.22 -8.27
CA VAL A 50 -8.95 0.75 -9.32
C VAL A 50 -9.77 1.89 -8.72
N SER A 51 -10.75 1.58 -7.87
CA SER A 51 -11.59 2.61 -7.24
C SER A 51 -10.78 3.50 -6.30
N ALA A 52 -9.84 2.97 -5.53
CA ALA A 52 -8.96 3.75 -4.66
C ALA A 52 -8.06 4.70 -5.45
N ILE A 53 -7.47 4.22 -6.56
CA ILE A 53 -6.64 5.03 -7.46
C ILE A 53 -7.49 6.11 -8.13
N TRP A 54 -8.60 5.76 -8.76
CA TRP A 54 -9.43 6.70 -9.51
C TRP A 54 -9.97 7.83 -8.63
N SER A 55 -10.41 7.49 -7.41
CA SER A 55 -10.93 8.48 -6.45
C SER A 55 -9.87 9.49 -6.00
N HIS A 56 -8.58 9.18 -6.21
CA HIS A 56 -7.44 10.02 -5.82
C HIS A 56 -6.48 10.26 -6.98
N LYS A 57 -6.98 10.22 -8.22
CA LYS A 57 -6.15 10.31 -9.44
C LYS A 57 -5.30 11.59 -9.54
N ASP A 58 -5.71 12.65 -8.84
CA ASP A 58 -5.03 13.95 -8.82
C ASP A 58 -4.06 14.11 -7.63
N ASP A 59 -3.96 13.11 -6.73
CA ASP A 59 -2.99 13.11 -5.63
C ASP A 59 -1.55 12.92 -6.17
N PRO A 60 -0.55 13.68 -5.69
CA PRO A 60 0.81 13.62 -6.21
C PRO A 60 1.44 12.22 -6.17
N HIS A 61 1.17 11.44 -5.12
CA HIS A 61 1.70 10.08 -5.01
C HIS A 61 0.99 9.12 -5.94
N THR A 62 -0.31 9.33 -6.18
CA THR A 62 -1.07 8.52 -7.15
C THR A 62 -0.61 8.81 -8.58
N LEU A 63 -0.40 10.09 -8.92
CA LEU A 63 0.16 10.50 -10.21
C LEU A 63 1.56 9.91 -10.43
N GLN A 64 2.44 9.99 -9.43
CA GLN A 64 3.78 9.39 -9.51
C GLN A 64 3.70 7.87 -9.64
N TYR A 65 2.85 7.20 -8.86
CA TYR A 65 2.69 5.74 -8.92
C TYR A 65 2.17 5.26 -10.28
N CYS A 66 1.32 6.04 -10.94
CA CYS A 66 0.76 5.73 -12.26
C CYS A 66 1.50 6.42 -13.42
N SER A 67 2.67 7.03 -13.17
CA SER A 67 3.42 7.73 -14.23
C SER A 67 3.97 6.74 -15.27
N PRO A 68 4.25 7.17 -16.51
CA PRO A 68 4.82 6.31 -17.55
C PRO A 68 6.11 5.58 -17.11
N GLU A 69 6.90 6.20 -16.24
CA GLU A 69 8.14 5.63 -15.71
C GLU A 69 7.90 4.56 -14.64
N ASN A 70 6.78 4.64 -13.91
CA ASN A 70 6.50 3.78 -12.75
C ASN A 70 5.40 2.75 -13.00
N ILE A 71 4.58 2.89 -14.05
CA ILE A 71 3.40 2.06 -14.27
C ILE A 71 3.74 0.56 -14.39
N ASP A 72 4.87 0.23 -15.02
CA ASP A 72 5.35 -1.15 -15.17
C ASP A 72 6.12 -1.67 -13.94
N SER A 73 6.41 -0.80 -12.96
CA SER A 73 7.13 -1.14 -11.71
C SER A 73 6.30 -0.88 -10.45
N MET A 74 4.99 -0.75 -10.59
CA MET A 74 4.05 -0.52 -9.50
C MET A 74 4.19 -1.56 -8.36
N HIS A 75 4.47 -1.09 -7.15
CA HIS A 75 4.53 -1.95 -5.98
C HIS A 75 3.14 -2.11 -5.33
N LYS A 76 2.70 -3.35 -5.14
CA LYS A 76 1.46 -3.71 -4.44
C LYS A 76 1.76 -4.76 -3.38
N VAL A 77 1.15 -4.61 -2.20
CA VAL A 77 1.26 -5.60 -1.12
C VAL A 77 -0.12 -6.11 -0.77
N THR A 78 -0.33 -7.40 -1.02
CA THR A 78 -1.58 -8.09 -0.70
C THR A 78 -1.50 -8.73 0.68
N LEU A 79 -2.40 -8.32 1.57
CA LEU A 79 -2.50 -8.78 2.94
C LEU A 79 -3.86 -9.42 3.19
N GLU A 80 -3.98 -10.14 4.30
CA GLU A 80 -5.23 -10.76 4.71
C GLU A 80 -5.65 -10.37 6.13
N VAL A 81 -6.97 -10.33 6.33
CA VAL A 81 -7.63 -10.30 7.64
C VAL A 81 -8.55 -11.52 7.76
N LYS A 82 -8.89 -11.91 8.99
CA LYS A 82 -9.69 -13.14 9.21
C LYS A 82 -11.11 -13.05 8.66
N GLY A 83 -11.71 -11.87 8.65
CA GLY A 83 -13.08 -11.66 8.18
C GLY A 83 -13.59 -10.26 8.42
N GLU A 84 -14.90 -10.10 8.30
CA GLU A 84 -15.59 -8.79 8.28
C GLU A 84 -15.25 -7.86 9.44
N PRO A 85 -15.26 -8.30 10.72
CA PRO A 85 -15.01 -7.38 11.82
C PRO A 85 -13.61 -6.75 11.72
N GLN A 86 -12.62 -7.48 11.22
CA GLN A 86 -11.26 -6.99 11.11
C GLN A 86 -11.07 -6.01 9.95
N ILE A 87 -11.76 -6.22 8.81
CA ILE A 87 -11.66 -5.29 7.68
C ILE A 87 -12.33 -3.96 7.99
N LEU A 88 -13.47 -3.98 8.71
CA LEU A 88 -14.15 -2.77 9.18
C LEU A 88 -13.29 -2.00 10.19
N ASN A 89 -12.77 -2.69 11.21
CA ASN A 89 -11.84 -2.09 12.18
C ASN A 89 -10.59 -1.48 11.51
N LEU A 90 -10.08 -2.11 10.44
CA LEU A 90 -8.97 -1.55 9.67
C LEU A 90 -9.39 -0.27 8.94
N SER A 91 -10.54 -0.29 8.27
CA SER A 91 -11.09 0.89 7.57
C SER A 91 -11.29 2.08 8.53
N GLU A 92 -11.83 1.84 9.72
CA GLU A 92 -11.99 2.87 10.77
C GLU A 92 -10.64 3.44 11.21
N LYS A 93 -9.64 2.58 11.47
CA LYS A 93 -8.29 3.03 11.86
C LYS A 93 -7.62 3.85 10.77
N LEU A 94 -7.76 3.45 9.51
CA LEU A 94 -7.23 4.20 8.37
C LEU A 94 -7.94 5.55 8.24
N THR A 95 -9.26 5.58 8.40
CA THR A 95 -10.05 6.82 8.39
C THR A 95 -9.59 7.77 9.51
N ALA A 96 -9.46 7.28 10.74
CA ALA A 96 -8.97 8.06 11.88
C ALA A 96 -7.52 8.55 11.68
N GLY A 97 -6.71 7.79 10.94
CA GLY A 97 -5.35 8.13 10.57
C GLY A 97 -5.21 9.03 9.34
N GLY A 98 -6.31 9.46 8.72
CA GLY A 98 -6.28 10.24 7.47
C GLY A 98 -5.71 9.48 6.26
N ILE A 99 -5.72 8.15 6.30
CA ILE A 99 -5.23 7.30 5.22
C ILE A 99 -6.37 7.01 4.26
N ALA A 100 -6.33 7.65 3.10
CA ALA A 100 -7.30 7.47 2.03
C ALA A 100 -7.26 6.04 1.48
N HIS A 101 -8.44 5.42 1.46
CA HIS A 101 -8.63 4.04 1.03
C HIS A 101 -10.04 3.84 0.50
N LYS A 102 -10.24 2.75 -0.23
CA LYS A 102 -11.54 2.23 -0.64
C LYS A 102 -11.82 0.97 0.16
N LEU A 103 -12.91 0.97 0.91
CA LEU A 103 -13.58 -0.27 1.32
C LEU A 103 -14.56 -0.66 0.21
N TRP A 104 -14.31 -1.78 -0.45
CA TRP A 104 -15.18 -2.30 -1.50
C TRP A 104 -16.33 -3.09 -0.89
N ILE A 105 -17.54 -2.70 -1.26
CA ILE A 105 -18.79 -3.30 -0.81
C ILE A 105 -19.39 -4.01 -2.01
N GLU A 106 -19.53 -5.32 -1.94
CA GLU A 106 -20.10 -6.11 -3.03
C GLU A 106 -21.61 -5.90 -3.11
N GLN A 107 -22.15 -5.85 -4.32
CA GLN A 107 -23.59 -5.75 -4.58
C GLN A 107 -24.07 -6.99 -5.34
N PRO A 108 -25.31 -7.46 -5.10
CA PRO A 108 -26.36 -6.84 -4.27
C PRO A 108 -26.28 -7.17 -2.76
N GLU A 109 -25.36 -8.03 -2.33
CA GLU A 109 -25.33 -8.55 -0.95
C GLU A 109 -24.94 -7.50 0.10
N ASN A 110 -24.35 -6.38 -0.31
CA ASN A 110 -24.07 -5.19 0.48
C ASN A 110 -23.16 -5.42 1.70
N TYR A 111 -22.06 -6.14 1.52
CA TYR A 111 -21.07 -6.36 2.58
C TYR A 111 -19.63 -6.14 2.11
N PRO A 112 -18.69 -5.82 3.02
CA PRO A 112 -17.32 -5.49 2.65
C PRO A 112 -16.50 -6.73 2.30
N THR A 113 -15.86 -6.73 1.13
CA THR A 113 -15.08 -7.88 0.63
C THR A 113 -13.58 -7.61 0.58
N CYS A 114 -13.19 -6.38 0.23
CA CYS A 114 -11.80 -5.98 0.04
C CYS A 114 -11.57 -4.53 0.45
N LEU A 115 -10.35 -4.20 0.83
CA LEU A 115 -9.90 -2.83 1.07
C LEU A 115 -8.65 -2.55 0.25
N ALA A 116 -8.56 -1.39 -0.39
CA ALA A 116 -7.31 -0.93 -1.00
C ALA A 116 -7.01 0.52 -0.63
N THR A 117 -5.76 0.83 -0.30
CA THR A 117 -5.35 2.23 -0.13
C THR A 117 -5.22 2.89 -1.50
N LYS A 118 -5.21 4.24 -1.55
CA LYS A 118 -4.50 4.88 -2.66
C LYS A 118 -2.99 4.60 -2.54
N PRO A 119 -2.17 4.86 -3.57
CA PRO A 119 -0.73 4.80 -3.42
C PRO A 119 -0.22 5.78 -2.36
N TYR A 120 0.75 5.31 -1.56
CA TYR A 120 1.41 6.09 -0.51
C TYR A 120 2.89 5.76 -0.40
N PRO A 121 3.73 6.69 0.08
CA PRO A 121 5.07 6.35 0.54
C PRO A 121 4.99 5.29 1.65
N LYS A 122 5.74 4.21 1.52
CA LYS A 122 5.66 3.06 2.44
C LYS A 122 5.95 3.46 3.89
N SER A 123 6.86 4.40 4.10
CA SER A 123 7.16 4.91 5.45
C SER A 123 5.93 5.52 6.14
N ALA A 124 5.04 6.17 5.39
CA ALA A 124 3.87 6.87 5.90
C ALA A 124 2.73 5.93 6.33
N VAL A 125 2.56 4.81 5.62
CA VAL A 125 1.39 3.93 5.82
C VAL A 125 1.71 2.57 6.43
N SER A 126 2.95 2.08 6.35
CA SER A 126 3.27 0.69 6.73
C SER A 126 2.87 0.34 8.16
N ALA A 127 2.93 1.28 9.10
CA ALA A 127 2.59 1.08 10.50
C ALA A 127 1.17 0.51 10.73
N TYR A 128 0.20 0.89 9.90
CA TYR A 128 -1.19 0.39 9.99
C TYR A 128 -1.31 -1.09 9.60
N PHE A 129 -0.37 -1.60 8.81
CA PHE A 129 -0.44 -2.92 8.18
C PHE A 129 0.55 -3.94 8.78
N LYS A 130 1.51 -3.52 9.61
CA LYS A 130 2.58 -4.38 10.17
C LYS A 130 2.10 -5.65 10.88
N LYS A 131 0.88 -5.65 11.43
CA LYS A 131 0.31 -6.79 12.17
C LYS A 131 -0.49 -7.75 11.29
N LEU A 132 -0.77 -7.38 10.05
CA LEU A 132 -1.48 -8.24 9.10
C LEU A 132 -0.50 -9.21 8.44
N LYS A 133 -1.03 -10.34 8.01
CA LYS A 133 -0.25 -11.36 7.31
C LYS A 133 -0.29 -11.11 5.81
N LEU A 134 0.77 -11.52 5.11
CA LEU A 134 0.73 -11.65 3.65
C LEU A 134 -0.35 -12.65 3.28
N CYS A 135 -1.19 -12.27 2.32
CA CYS A 135 -2.20 -13.16 1.75
C CYS A 135 -1.48 -14.26 0.96
N LYS A 136 -1.71 -15.52 1.32
CA LYS A 136 -1.12 -16.70 0.67
C LYS A 136 -2.18 -17.62 0.09
#